data_AF-A0A4Y4CSU5-F1
#
_entry.id   AF-A0A4Y4CSU5-F1
#
_cell.length_a   1.000
_cell.length_b   1.000
_cell.length_c   1.000
_cell.angle_alpha   90.00
_cell.angle_beta   90.00
_cell.angle_gamma   90.00
#
_symmetry.space_group_name_H-M   'P 1'
#
loop_
_entity.id
_entity.type
_entity.pdbx_description
1 polymer ?
#
loop_
_entity_poly.entity_id
_entity_poly.type
_entity_poly.pdbx_seq_one_letter_code
_entity_poly.pdbx_strand_id
1 'polypeptide(L)'
;MTPELLHHPDPAQLSSVTSTAEILAAVRQFGADDGWSPRALQTLDHLLVVWTANTAARPDDVEGIAELQQLIDYVRHRSANRQHLPLASQSRWEALHDVLESRRHAIDGRQPDRILKRAHVRAILDLIGTGTTQRELTAGLQGRDIDISPGRLSQLLSLMEAHGLIDRRREGRENRLSLTPAGQQAAPAPAPATKPLRSKLAA
;
A
#
# COMPACT_ATOMS: atom_id res chain seq x y z
N MET A 1 12.73 -20.94 17.69
CA MET A 1 13.96 -20.18 17.35
C MET A 1 13.65 -18.69 17.23
N THR A 2 12.99 -18.10 18.23
CA THR A 2 12.17 -16.88 18.05
C THR A 2 12.59 -15.71 18.94
N PRO A 3 13.06 -15.86 20.19
CA PRO A 3 13.55 -14.72 20.97
C PRO A 3 14.91 -14.17 20.48
N GLU A 4 15.62 -14.94 19.66
CA GLU A 4 16.88 -14.53 19.01
C GLU A 4 16.69 -13.40 18.01
N LEU A 5 15.50 -13.27 17.39
CA LEU A 5 15.22 -12.24 16.39
C LEU A 5 15.38 -10.83 16.96
N LEU A 6 14.94 -10.60 18.20
CA LEU A 6 15.08 -9.28 18.84
C LEU A 6 16.53 -8.97 19.24
N HIS A 7 17.37 -10.00 19.37
CA HIS A 7 18.78 -9.88 19.70
C HIS A 7 19.69 -9.95 18.47
N HIS A 8 19.12 -9.99 17.27
CA HIS A 8 19.87 -10.06 16.01
C HIS A 8 20.91 -8.93 15.92
N PRO A 9 22.16 -9.18 15.47
CA PRO A 9 23.26 -8.21 15.47
C PRO A 9 23.13 -7.10 14.40
N ASP A 10 22.26 -7.30 13.40
CA ASP A 10 21.96 -6.31 12.37
C ASP A 10 20.44 -6.12 12.19
N PRO A 11 19.84 -5.04 12.73
CA PRO A 11 18.40 -4.78 12.57
C PRO A 11 18.03 -4.40 11.13
N ALA A 12 18.97 -3.85 10.35
CA ALA A 12 18.71 -3.43 8.99
C ALA A 12 18.56 -4.64 8.07
N GLN A 13 19.45 -5.63 8.19
CA GLN A 13 19.28 -6.91 7.52
C GLN A 13 17.94 -7.54 7.90
N LEU A 14 17.64 -7.58 9.20
CA LEU A 14 16.44 -8.20 9.72
C LEU A 14 15.16 -7.59 9.11
N SER A 15 15.11 -6.26 8.95
CA SER A 15 13.95 -5.54 8.37
C SER A 15 13.55 -6.01 6.97
N SER A 16 14.47 -6.64 6.24
CA SER A 16 14.27 -7.13 4.87
C SER A 16 13.95 -8.63 4.76
N VAL A 17 14.25 -9.41 5.81
CA VAL A 17 14.16 -10.88 5.78
C VAL A 17 13.12 -11.45 6.75
N THR A 18 12.52 -10.60 7.59
CA THR A 18 11.47 -11.00 8.53
C THR A 18 10.17 -10.26 8.28
N SER A 19 9.11 -10.73 8.92
CA SER A 19 7.76 -10.18 8.85
C SER A 19 7.26 -9.67 10.20
N THR A 20 6.24 -8.81 10.16
CA THR A 20 5.51 -8.35 11.34
C THR A 20 5.00 -9.51 12.20
N ALA A 21 4.50 -10.58 11.56
CA ALA A 21 3.98 -11.77 12.24
C ALA A 21 5.06 -12.54 13.00
N GLU A 22 6.25 -12.71 12.42
CA GLU A 22 7.39 -13.37 13.08
C GLU A 22 7.88 -12.57 14.29
N ILE A 23 7.98 -11.25 14.17
CA ILE A 23 8.36 -10.38 15.29
C ILE A 23 7.29 -10.39 16.37
N LEU A 24 6.01 -10.35 16.01
CA LEU A 24 4.92 -10.49 16.98
C LEU A 24 5.00 -11.83 17.73
N ALA A 25 5.28 -12.92 17.02
CA ALA A 25 5.48 -14.24 17.61
C ALA A 25 6.70 -14.27 18.54
N ALA A 26 7.80 -13.61 18.16
CA ALA A 26 8.99 -13.47 18.98
C ALA A 26 8.71 -12.69 20.27
N VAL A 27 8.05 -11.53 20.17
CA VAL A 27 7.69 -10.70 21.34
C VAL A 27 6.74 -11.45 22.28
N ARG A 28 5.79 -12.25 21.75
CA ARG A 28 4.88 -13.07 22.54
C ARG A 28 5.57 -14.13 23.40
N GLN A 29 6.79 -14.52 23.07
CA GLN A 29 7.55 -15.52 23.82
C GLN A 29 8.33 -14.96 25.00
N PHE A 30 8.45 -13.63 25.12
CA PHE A 30 9.00 -13.03 26.32
C PHE A 30 8.03 -13.28 27.49
N GLY A 31 8.56 -13.66 28.65
CA GLY A 31 7.82 -13.81 29.90
C GLY A 31 7.54 -12.48 30.60
N ALA A 32 6.68 -12.48 31.62
CA ALA A 32 6.30 -11.28 32.35
C ALA A 32 7.47 -10.60 33.09
N ASP A 33 8.50 -11.38 33.41
CA ASP A 33 9.70 -10.94 34.11
C ASP A 33 10.85 -10.59 33.15
N ASP A 34 10.69 -10.87 31.86
CA ASP A 34 11.67 -10.50 30.83
C ASP A 34 11.47 -9.03 30.48
N GLY A 35 12.22 -8.17 31.18
CA GLY A 35 12.34 -6.77 30.83
C GLY A 35 12.94 -6.57 29.42
N TRP A 36 12.83 -5.34 28.92
CA TRP A 36 13.39 -4.99 27.64
C TRP A 36 14.92 -4.84 27.71
N SER A 37 15.66 -5.72 27.03
CA SER A 37 17.10 -5.49 26.84
C SER A 37 17.31 -4.27 25.91
N PRO A 38 18.40 -3.48 26.09
CA PRO A 38 18.70 -2.38 25.19
C PRO A 38 18.77 -2.82 23.72
N ARG A 39 19.22 -4.05 23.48
CA ARG A 39 19.27 -4.62 22.14
C ARG A 39 17.90 -4.88 21.55
N ALA A 40 17.01 -5.51 22.32
CA ALA A 40 15.64 -5.78 21.87
C ALA A 40 14.89 -4.48 21.54
N LEU A 41 15.07 -3.43 22.35
CA LEU A 41 14.50 -2.11 22.07
C LEU A 41 15.06 -1.52 20.78
N GLN A 42 16.38 -1.54 20.60
CA GLN A 42 17.02 -1.02 19.40
C GLN A 42 16.53 -1.74 18.14
N THR A 43 16.41 -3.06 18.19
CA THR A 43 15.90 -3.87 17.07
C THR A 43 14.46 -3.51 16.76
N LEU A 44 13.57 -3.48 17.75
CA LEU A 44 12.16 -3.11 17.54
C LEU A 44 12.00 -1.68 17.04
N ASP A 45 12.71 -0.72 17.63
CA ASP A 45 12.70 0.67 17.19
C ASP A 45 13.04 0.77 15.70
N HIS A 46 14.09 0.08 15.26
CA HIS A 46 14.50 0.09 13.86
C HIS A 46 13.42 -0.52 12.94
N LEU A 47 12.93 -1.71 13.29
CA LEU A 47 11.92 -2.42 12.50
C LEU A 47 10.64 -1.60 12.37
N LEU A 48 10.14 -1.07 13.48
CA LEU A 48 8.91 -0.27 13.48
C LEU A 48 9.06 1.00 12.65
N VAL A 49 10.21 1.68 12.70
CA VAL A 49 10.46 2.87 11.87
C VAL A 49 10.47 2.51 10.38
N VAL A 50 11.26 1.50 9.99
CA VAL A 50 11.41 1.11 8.58
C VAL A 50 10.10 0.60 8.01
N TRP A 51 9.41 -0.28 8.73
CA TRP A 51 8.14 -0.84 8.28
C TRP A 51 7.03 0.21 8.25
N THR A 52 6.96 1.12 9.22
CA THR A 52 5.97 2.21 9.18
C THR A 52 6.19 3.09 7.95
N ALA A 53 7.44 3.47 7.66
CA ALA A 53 7.76 4.27 6.47
C ALA A 53 7.36 3.54 5.17
N ASN A 54 7.70 2.26 5.06
CA ASN A 54 7.38 1.45 3.88
C ASN A 54 5.87 1.25 3.72
N THR A 55 5.16 0.88 4.78
CA THR A 55 3.71 0.67 4.77
C THR A 55 2.96 1.97 4.48
N ALA A 56 3.37 3.09 5.08
CA ALA A 56 2.76 4.39 4.81
C ALA A 56 2.95 4.85 3.36
N ALA A 57 4.07 4.49 2.73
CA ALA A 57 4.36 4.81 1.33
C ALA A 57 3.60 3.92 0.32
N ARG A 58 3.14 2.73 0.72
CA ARG A 58 2.40 1.83 -0.17
C ARG A 58 0.99 2.36 -0.45
N PRO A 59 0.53 2.32 -1.71
CA PRO A 59 -0.86 2.63 -2.04
C PRO A 59 -1.78 1.50 -1.56
N ASP A 60 -2.88 1.87 -0.90
CA ASP A 60 -3.97 0.95 -0.53
C ASP A 60 -3.60 -0.27 0.34
N ASP A 61 -2.48 -0.24 1.07
CA ASP A 61 -2.01 -1.33 1.94
C ASP A 61 -2.73 -1.35 3.31
N VAL A 62 -4.04 -1.59 3.30
CA VAL A 62 -4.88 -1.60 4.52
C VAL A 62 -4.48 -2.76 5.46
N GLU A 63 -4.15 -3.92 4.90
CA GLU A 63 -3.74 -5.09 5.66
C GLU A 63 -2.39 -4.87 6.35
N GLY A 64 -1.38 -4.37 5.62
CA GLY A 64 -0.07 -4.06 6.20
C GLY A 64 -0.15 -2.97 7.27
N ILE A 65 -1.06 -2.00 7.13
CA ILE A 65 -1.36 -1.02 8.17
C ILE A 65 -1.89 -1.72 9.43
N ALA A 66 -2.92 -2.56 9.29
CA ALA A 66 -3.56 -3.23 10.42
C ALA A 66 -2.60 -4.18 11.16
N GLU A 67 -1.80 -4.97 10.43
CA GLU A 67 -0.81 -5.87 11.03
C GLU A 67 0.23 -5.11 11.85
N LEU A 68 0.74 -3.99 11.32
CA LEU A 68 1.77 -3.21 11.99
C LEU A 68 1.22 -2.44 13.19
N GLN A 69 -0.01 -1.91 13.10
CA GLN A 69 -0.72 -1.32 14.24
C GLN A 69 -0.90 -2.36 15.35
N GLN A 70 -1.31 -3.59 15.02
CA GLN A 70 -1.44 -4.68 15.99
C GLN A 70 -0.11 -4.98 16.71
N LEU A 71 1.00 -5.02 15.98
CA LEU A 71 2.32 -5.20 16.59
C LEU A 71 2.66 -4.05 17.54
N ILE A 72 2.49 -2.80 17.09
CA ILE A 72 2.77 -1.60 17.89
C ILE A 72 1.93 -1.59 19.17
N ASP A 73 0.63 -1.86 19.06
CA ASP A 73 -0.26 -1.92 20.21
C ASP A 73 0.12 -3.03 21.17
N TYR A 74 0.49 -4.21 20.66
CA TYR A 74 0.92 -5.31 21.49
C TYR A 74 2.20 -4.96 22.28
N VAL A 75 3.22 -4.40 21.62
CA VAL A 75 4.48 -4.03 22.30
C VAL A 75 4.29 -2.85 23.27
N ARG A 76 3.34 -1.93 23.04
CA ARG A 76 3.05 -0.82 23.95
C ARG A 76 2.25 -1.26 25.17
N HIS A 77 1.24 -2.11 24.99
CA HIS A 77 0.24 -2.40 26.02
C HIS A 77 0.48 -3.68 26.83
N ARG A 78 1.46 -4.49 26.44
CA ARG A 78 1.85 -5.69 27.21
C ARG A 78 2.12 -5.32 28.67
N SER A 79 1.49 -6.06 29.59
CA SER A 79 1.50 -5.79 31.03
C SER A 79 2.90 -5.76 31.63
N ALA A 80 3.79 -6.64 31.16
CA ALA A 80 5.22 -6.69 31.52
C ALA A 80 6.02 -5.44 31.10
N ASN A 81 5.54 -4.72 30.08
CA ASN A 81 6.26 -3.62 29.45
C ASN A 81 6.03 -2.27 30.14
N ARG A 82 4.91 -2.10 30.86
CA ARG A 82 4.49 -0.77 31.38
C ARG A 82 5.46 -0.13 32.36
N GLN A 83 6.27 -0.92 33.08
CA GLN A 83 7.25 -0.40 34.02
C GLN A 83 8.67 -0.27 33.44
N HIS A 84 8.95 -0.90 32.29
CA HIS A 84 10.31 -1.04 31.76
C HIS A 84 10.52 -0.45 30.37
N LEU A 85 9.45 0.01 29.70
CA LEU A 85 9.57 0.67 28.41
C LEU A 85 10.00 2.13 28.61
N PRO A 86 11.13 2.59 28.03
CA PRO A 86 11.53 3.98 28.12
C PRO A 86 10.51 4.91 27.49
N LEU A 87 10.26 6.07 28.11
CA LEU A 87 9.30 7.07 27.64
C LEU A 87 9.56 7.49 26.18
N ALA A 88 10.83 7.61 25.78
CA ALA A 88 11.20 7.96 24.41
C ALA A 88 10.71 6.93 23.38
N SER A 89 10.83 5.62 23.69
CA SER A 89 10.32 4.55 22.82
C SER A 89 8.80 4.54 22.82
N GLN A 90 8.17 4.75 23.97
CA GLN A 90 6.70 4.84 24.08
C GLN A 90 6.13 5.94 23.19
N SER A 91 6.63 7.18 23.31
CA SER A 91 6.17 8.32 22.52
C SER A 91 6.45 8.14 21.03
N ARG A 92 7.60 7.54 20.66
CA ARG A 92 7.92 7.27 19.27
C ARG A 92 6.96 6.25 18.66
N TRP A 93 6.69 5.15 19.35
CA TRP A 93 5.81 4.09 18.82
C TRP A 93 4.36 4.56 18.73
N GLU A 94 3.93 5.42 19.65
CA GLU A 94 2.65 6.13 19.53
C GLU A 94 2.58 6.99 18.27
N ALA A 95 3.60 7.81 18.02
CA ALA A 95 3.64 8.63 16.81
C ALA A 95 3.65 7.78 15.52
N LEU A 96 4.33 6.62 15.52
CA LEU A 96 4.31 5.69 14.39
C LEU A 96 2.90 5.11 14.17
N HIS A 97 2.21 4.75 15.26
CA HIS A 97 0.82 4.32 15.20
C HIS A 97 -0.10 5.41 14.62
N ASP A 98 0.06 6.66 15.04
CA ASP A 98 -0.72 7.79 14.56
C ASP A 98 -0.51 8.06 13.06
N VAL A 99 0.71 7.87 12.55
CA VAL A 99 1.01 7.94 11.12
C VAL A 99 0.24 6.87 10.33
N LEU A 100 0.22 5.63 10.83
CA LEU A 100 -0.53 4.53 10.22
C LEU A 100 -2.04 4.79 10.25
N GLU A 101 -2.55 5.34 11.36
CA GLU A 101 -3.96 5.67 11.51
C GLU A 101 -4.38 6.81 10.56
N SER A 102 -3.57 7.85 10.45
CA SER A 102 -3.75 8.92 9.46
C SER A 102 -3.76 8.37 8.03
N ARG A 103 -2.86 7.43 7.73
CA ARG A 103 -2.83 6.77 6.42
C ARG A 103 -4.09 5.96 6.15
N ARG A 104 -4.58 5.21 7.14
CA ARG A 104 -5.84 4.44 7.05
C ARG A 104 -7.02 5.33 6.71
N HIS A 105 -7.18 6.44 7.44
CA HIS A 105 -8.22 7.43 7.16
C HIS A 105 -8.10 8.05 5.76
N ALA A 106 -6.87 8.29 5.30
CA ALA A 106 -6.64 8.80 3.94
C ALA A 106 -7.00 7.78 2.85
N ILE A 107 -7.01 6.47 3.14
CA ILE A 107 -7.50 5.44 2.23
C ILE A 107 -9.03 5.37 2.27
N ASP A 108 -9.62 5.32 3.45
CA ASP A 108 -11.07 5.26 3.64
C ASP A 108 -11.80 6.48 3.06
N GLY A 109 -11.17 7.65 3.13
CA GLY A 109 -11.72 8.91 2.64
C GLY A 109 -11.80 9.05 1.11
N ARG A 110 -11.21 8.13 0.33
CA ARG A 110 -11.06 8.28 -1.13
C ARG A 110 -12.36 8.20 -1.92
N GLN A 111 -13.39 7.51 -1.44
CA GLN A 111 -14.74 7.52 -2.02
C GLN A 111 -14.79 7.42 -3.58
N PRO A 112 -14.26 6.34 -4.16
CA PRO A 112 -14.14 6.19 -5.62
C PRO A 112 -15.47 6.37 -6.37
N ASP A 113 -16.57 5.90 -5.78
CA ASP A 113 -17.91 5.95 -6.37
C ASP A 113 -18.39 7.36 -6.75
N ARG A 114 -17.89 8.40 -6.07
CA ARG A 114 -18.29 9.79 -6.32
C ARG A 114 -17.90 10.29 -7.71
N ILE A 115 -16.88 9.69 -8.33
CA ILE A 115 -16.37 10.15 -9.63
C ILE A 115 -16.62 9.16 -10.76
N LEU A 116 -17.00 7.90 -10.48
CA LEU A 116 -17.23 6.88 -11.51
C LEU A 116 -18.34 7.23 -12.50
N LYS A 117 -19.30 8.08 -12.10
CA LYS A 117 -20.39 8.56 -12.96
C LYS A 117 -20.00 9.74 -13.86
N ARG A 118 -18.82 10.33 -13.67
CA ARG A 118 -18.37 11.45 -14.51
C ARG A 118 -18.05 10.96 -15.92
N ALA A 119 -18.32 11.82 -16.89
CA ALA A 119 -18.01 11.55 -18.30
C ALA A 119 -16.54 11.14 -18.46
N HIS A 120 -16.31 10.16 -19.34
CA HIS A 120 -15.01 9.61 -19.73
C HIS A 120 -14.23 8.82 -18.66
N VAL A 121 -14.60 8.87 -17.37
CA VAL A 121 -13.85 8.16 -16.30
C VAL A 121 -13.75 6.67 -16.57
N ARG A 122 -14.86 6.00 -16.91
CA ARG A 122 -14.85 4.55 -17.23
C ARG A 122 -14.01 4.22 -18.47
N ALA A 123 -14.04 5.09 -19.49
CA ALA A 123 -13.23 4.89 -20.69
C ALA A 123 -11.73 5.09 -20.41
N ILE A 124 -11.38 6.04 -19.54
CA ILE A 124 -10.01 6.25 -19.08
C ILE A 124 -9.53 5.03 -18.28
N LEU A 125 -10.33 4.50 -17.35
CA LEU A 125 -9.98 3.30 -16.57
C LEU A 125 -9.69 2.10 -17.48
N ASP A 126 -10.56 1.87 -18.47
CA ASP A 126 -10.41 0.78 -19.43
C ASP A 126 -9.10 0.88 -20.23
N LEU A 127 -8.70 2.10 -20.62
CA LEU A 127 -7.48 2.34 -21.38
C LEU A 127 -6.20 2.27 -20.54
N ILE A 128 -6.27 2.57 -19.23
CA ILE A 128 -5.10 2.46 -18.35
C ILE A 128 -4.73 0.99 -18.14
N GLY A 129 -5.71 0.09 -17.98
CA GLY A 129 -5.48 -1.35 -17.91
C GLY A 129 -4.36 -1.74 -16.93
N THR A 130 -3.33 -2.43 -17.42
CA THR A 130 -2.14 -2.84 -16.64
C THR A 130 -1.05 -1.76 -16.53
N GLY A 131 -1.23 -0.62 -17.18
CA GLY A 131 -0.37 0.55 -17.10
C GLY A 131 -0.15 1.22 -18.46
N THR A 132 -0.11 2.55 -18.49
CA THR A 132 0.05 3.35 -19.71
C THR A 132 0.74 4.69 -19.40
N THR A 133 1.29 5.35 -20.41
CA THR A 133 1.69 6.76 -20.31
C THR A 133 0.51 7.68 -20.63
N GLN A 134 0.55 8.93 -20.17
CA GLN A 134 -0.50 9.91 -20.52
C GLN A 134 -0.60 10.13 -22.05
N ARG A 135 0.52 9.98 -22.78
CA ARG A 135 0.56 10.10 -24.24
C ARG A 135 -0.21 8.96 -24.92
N GLU A 136 0.06 7.72 -24.52
CA GLU A 136 -0.64 6.54 -25.00
C GLU A 136 -2.14 6.58 -24.66
N LEU A 137 -2.48 6.99 -23.43
CA LEU A 137 -3.87 7.19 -23.02
C LEU A 137 -4.58 8.20 -23.93
N THR A 138 -3.94 9.32 -24.24
CA THR A 138 -4.51 10.35 -25.13
C THR A 138 -4.75 9.79 -26.54
N ALA A 139 -3.78 9.06 -27.08
CA ALA A 139 -3.92 8.40 -28.38
C ALA A 139 -5.04 7.34 -28.38
N GLY A 140 -5.18 6.57 -27.29
CA GLY A 140 -6.25 5.59 -27.12
C GLY A 140 -7.64 6.22 -27.02
N LEU A 141 -7.76 7.37 -26.37
CA LEU A 141 -9.02 8.13 -26.31
C LEU A 141 -9.41 8.68 -27.68
N GLN A 142 -8.46 9.24 -28.43
CA GLN A 142 -8.67 9.70 -29.81
C GLN A 142 -9.06 8.56 -30.74
N GLY A 143 -8.41 7.39 -30.63
CA GLY A 143 -8.75 6.20 -31.41
C GLY A 143 -10.16 5.64 -31.14
N ARG A 144 -10.78 6.01 -30.01
CA ARG A 144 -12.16 5.68 -29.65
C ARG A 144 -13.17 6.80 -29.93
N ASP A 145 -12.74 7.84 -30.65
CA ASP A 145 -13.55 9.04 -30.94
C ASP A 145 -14.09 9.73 -29.68
N ILE A 146 -13.31 9.68 -28.60
CA ILE A 146 -13.64 10.34 -27.34
C ILE A 146 -13.01 11.72 -27.34
N ASP A 147 -13.83 12.73 -27.61
CA ASP A 147 -13.41 14.14 -27.56
C ASP A 147 -13.24 14.60 -26.11
N ILE A 148 -11.98 14.89 -25.74
CA ILE A 148 -11.61 15.43 -24.43
C ILE A 148 -10.40 16.35 -24.58
N SER A 149 -10.52 17.56 -24.02
CA SER A 149 -9.40 18.50 -24.06
C SER A 149 -8.26 18.06 -23.13
N PRO A 150 -6.99 18.38 -23.45
CA PRO A 150 -5.83 18.01 -22.61
C PRO A 150 -5.92 18.54 -21.18
N GLY A 151 -6.48 19.75 -21.00
CA GLY A 151 -6.72 20.35 -19.69
C GLY A 151 -7.76 19.57 -18.89
N ARG A 152 -8.85 19.14 -19.55
CA ARG A 152 -9.90 18.35 -18.89
C ARG A 152 -9.40 16.95 -18.52
N LEU A 153 -8.63 16.30 -19.40
CA LEU A 153 -8.00 15.02 -19.12
C LEU A 153 -7.08 15.12 -17.89
N SER A 154 -6.23 16.14 -17.83
CA SER A 154 -5.33 16.35 -16.69
C SER A 154 -6.08 16.55 -15.37
N GLN A 155 -7.19 17.30 -15.39
CA GLN A 155 -8.06 17.47 -14.22
C GLN A 155 -8.73 16.15 -13.81
N LEU A 156 -9.23 15.36 -14.76
CA LEU A 156 -9.83 14.06 -14.48
C LEU A 156 -8.81 13.09 -13.88
N LEU A 157 -7.59 13.04 -14.41
CA LEU A 157 -6.52 12.22 -13.85
C LEU A 157 -6.19 12.61 -12.41
N SER A 158 -6.14 13.91 -12.10
CA SER A 158 -5.95 14.38 -10.71
C SER A 158 -7.09 14.02 -9.78
N LEU A 159 -8.33 14.08 -10.25
CA LEU A 159 -9.48 13.61 -9.47
C LEU A 159 -9.44 12.10 -9.28
N MET A 160 -9.13 11.33 -10.33
CA MET A 160 -9.05 9.87 -10.26
C MET A 160 -7.97 9.41 -9.29
N GLU A 161 -6.82 10.09 -9.26
CA GLU A 161 -5.75 9.84 -8.28
C GLU A 161 -6.19 10.20 -6.85
N ALA A 162 -6.80 11.37 -6.65
CA ALA A 162 -7.29 11.81 -5.33
C ALA A 162 -8.36 10.86 -4.75
N HIS A 163 -9.17 10.26 -5.63
CA HIS A 163 -10.19 9.28 -5.28
C HIS A 163 -9.67 7.82 -5.32
N GLY A 164 -8.36 7.63 -5.43
CA GLY A 164 -7.72 6.31 -5.29
C GLY A 164 -8.00 5.33 -6.41
N LEU A 165 -8.35 5.78 -7.62
CA LEU A 165 -8.57 4.90 -8.77
C LEU A 165 -7.30 4.62 -9.57
N ILE A 166 -6.34 5.56 -9.55
CA ILE A 166 -5.09 5.45 -10.30
C ILE A 166 -3.92 5.91 -9.43
N ASP A 167 -2.74 5.38 -9.74
CA ASP A 167 -1.45 5.90 -9.26
C ASP A 167 -0.68 6.52 -10.41
N ARG A 168 0.10 7.57 -10.11
CA ARG A 168 1.09 8.13 -11.04
C ARG A 168 2.50 7.93 -10.52
N ARG A 169 3.35 7.35 -11.37
CA ARG A 169 4.79 7.24 -11.10
C ARG A 169 5.57 7.91 -12.22
N ARG A 170 6.57 8.69 -11.84
CA ARG A 170 7.48 9.29 -12.80
C ARG A 170 8.48 8.23 -13.26
N GLU A 171 8.45 7.89 -14.54
CA GLU A 171 9.42 7.01 -15.20
C GLU A 171 10.20 7.83 -16.24
N GLY A 172 11.40 8.27 -15.85
CA GLY A 172 12.22 9.16 -16.68
C GLY A 172 11.59 10.53 -16.91
N ARG A 173 11.23 10.82 -18.17
CA ARG A 173 10.61 12.08 -18.59
C ARG A 173 9.07 12.03 -18.64
N GLU A 174 8.47 10.87 -18.41
CA GLU A 174 7.03 10.67 -18.54
C GLU A 174 6.41 10.18 -17.23
N ASN A 175 5.10 10.37 -17.10
CA ASN A 175 4.32 9.81 -16.00
C ASN A 175 3.65 8.54 -16.49
N ARG A 176 3.94 7.43 -15.81
CA ARG A 176 3.23 6.17 -15.95
C ARG A 176 2.04 6.16 -15.02
N LEU A 177 0.89 5.81 -15.60
CA LEU A 177 -0.39 5.67 -14.94
C LEU A 177 -0.66 4.18 -14.75
N SER A 178 -1.09 3.77 -13.57
CA SER A 178 -1.52 2.40 -13.27
C SER A 178 -2.81 2.41 -12.48
N LEU A 179 -3.65 1.38 -12.66
CA LEU A 179 -4.85 1.21 -11.84
C LEU A 179 -4.47 0.72 -10.43
N THR A 180 -5.04 1.34 -9.41
CA THR A 180 -5.06 0.82 -8.04
C THR A 180 -6.01 -0.39 -7.96
N PRO A 181 -6.08 -1.14 -6.84
CA PRO A 181 -7.08 -2.19 -6.66
C PRO A 181 -8.53 -1.68 -6.85
N ALA A 182 -8.86 -0.50 -6.32
CA ALA A 182 -10.17 0.11 -6.53
C ALA A 182 -10.40 0.50 -8.00
N GLY A 183 -9.38 1.00 -8.69
CA GLY A 183 -9.41 1.26 -10.13
C GLY A 183 -9.69 0.02 -10.96
N GLN A 184 -9.04 -1.11 -10.62
CA GLN A 184 -9.22 -2.40 -11.30
C GLN A 184 -10.64 -2.94 -11.11
N GLN A 185 -11.20 -2.83 -9.90
CA GLN A 185 -12.59 -3.23 -9.63
C GLN A 185 -13.61 -2.35 -10.37
N ALA A 186 -13.29 -1.07 -10.55
CA ALA A 186 -14.17 -0.12 -11.23
C ALA A 186 -14.03 -0.13 -12.76
N ALA A 187 -12.91 -0.64 -13.27
CA ALA A 187 -12.66 -0.76 -14.70
C ALA A 187 -13.70 -1.70 -15.35
N PRO A 188 -14.13 -1.43 -16.60
CA PRO A 188 -14.96 -2.36 -17.34
C PRO A 188 -14.28 -3.73 -17.44
N ALA A 189 -15.06 -4.82 -17.35
CA ALA A 189 -14.51 -6.14 -17.55
C ALA A 189 -13.89 -6.24 -18.95
N PRO A 190 -12.66 -6.79 -19.10
CA PRO A 190 -12.09 -6.98 -20.41
C PRO A 190 -13.04 -7.84 -21.24
N ALA A 191 -13.33 -7.40 -22.46
CA ALA A 191 -14.19 -8.15 -23.37
C ALA A 191 -13.66 -9.59 -23.46
N PRO A 192 -14.52 -10.62 -23.31
CA PRO A 192 -14.07 -12.00 -23.34
C PRO A 192 -13.31 -12.24 -24.64
N ALA A 193 -12.05 -12.64 -24.52
CA ALA A 193 -11.21 -12.97 -25.66
C ALA A 193 -11.97 -13.96 -26.55
N THR A 194 -12.37 -13.52 -27.74
CA THR A 194 -12.97 -14.37 -28.75
C THR A 194 -11.97 -15.48 -29.05
N LYS A 195 -12.21 -16.67 -28.49
CA LYS A 195 -11.47 -17.88 -28.83
C LYS A 195 -11.45 -17.98 -30.35
N PRO A 196 -10.28 -18.07 -31.01
CA PRO A 196 -10.25 -18.25 -32.45
C PRO A 196 -11.01 -19.54 -32.75
N LEU A 197 -12.06 -19.45 -33.59
CA LEU A 197 -12.71 -20.62 -34.16
C LEU A 197 -11.61 -21.43 -34.84
N ARG A 198 -11.29 -22.60 -34.30
CA ARG A 198 -10.47 -23.59 -35.01
C ARG A 198 -11.16 -23.87 -36.34
N SER A 199 -10.55 -23.39 -37.42
CA SER A 199 -10.91 -23.77 -38.77
C SER A 199 -10.79 -25.29 -38.86
N LYS A 200 -11.91 -25.97 -39.14
CA LYS A 200 -11.88 -27.34 -39.62
C LYS A 200 -11.20 -27.31 -40.99
N LEU A 201 -9.92 -27.65 -41.03
CA LEU A 201 -9.26 -28.04 -42.27
C LEU A 201 -9.56 -29.51 -42.50
N ALA A 202 -10.25 -29.76 -43.59
CA ALA A 202 -10.54 -31.05 -44.15
C ALA A 202 -9.25 -31.80 -44.52
N ALA A 203 -9.23 -33.10 -44.25
CA ALA A 203 -8.54 -34.12 -45.01
C ALA A 203 -9.30 -35.44 -44.80
#